data_AF-A0A0J1EAC3-F1
#
_entry.id   AF-A0A0J1EAC3-F1
#
_cell.length_a   1.000
_cell.length_b   1.000
_cell.length_c   1.000
_cell.angle_alpha   90.00
_cell.angle_beta   90.00
_cell.angle_gamma   90.00
#
_symmetry.space_group_name_H-M   'P 1'
#
loop_
_entity.id
_entity.type
_entity.pdbx_description
1 polymer ?
#
loop_
_entity_poly.entity_id
_entity_poly.type
_entity_poly.pdbx_seq_one_letter_code
_entity_poly.pdbx_strand_id
1 'polypeptide(L)'
;MDVTAIGIASMVGLVLLAGVVPRMRQSARRTTCEMNLKQLGLALHNYHSAYRMMPMGCGGTSSGSLEQPLLGNANRLSPLVGLTPFMEQQALWEKIANPLRVNGESFPAMGPAPWFDPDKYTPWRQRPEGMVCPADPTAKDFPTAASYTINYGDAVMNVGASPLEDMPPYDRTPGALRGMFGYQMVFRFRDVLDGLSNTLLMSEARIGGVRVAKNVSGLIERPAVCIEAHEDDSTKFWPEGRGACWADGSLLSMGVQTILPPNSPSATSKKGELEGVMSASSLHGEGAHVLMADGAVRFASNSIDAGDQESPTVAEGHLDGGKTLPPGSPSPFGVWGAMGTRASQEVFDRSVLSDPVHSFSKAELAEFAKFELETWHAAKGTGKIKARQVDLSDKGILVLLSEQGDIRRLGLSKFSSQDAYRAVTTHRQRMREKAKLMVEHLSKQLDLLEDKQFETFVREWVVLQDAEQPNDPATIQAIVKARRGELITRYDQMLEVLVTMNPVALSQMQDALARGNGPVRKFAMEFLDGRWKLILDVHVSQRGVPQPIQFMRAVMPANDPFGAR
;
A
#
# COMPACT_ATOMS: atom_id res chain seq x y z
N MET A 1 -35.64 -29.83 -23.01
CA MET A 1 -34.52 -28.86 -22.92
C MET A 1 -33.33 -29.63 -22.37
N ASP A 2 -32.45 -30.04 -23.27
CA ASP A 2 -31.37 -31.00 -22.99
C ASP A 2 -30.30 -30.44 -22.06
N VAL A 3 -29.83 -31.29 -21.15
CA VAL A 3 -28.76 -31.03 -20.17
C VAL A 3 -27.43 -30.63 -20.85
N THR A 4 -27.25 -30.98 -22.13
CA THR A 4 -26.11 -30.54 -22.96
C THR A 4 -26.17 -29.05 -23.31
N ALA A 5 -27.36 -28.44 -23.42
CA ALA A 5 -27.51 -27.00 -23.67
C ALA A 5 -27.17 -26.16 -22.43
N ILE A 6 -27.42 -26.69 -21.22
CA ILE A 6 -27.05 -26.05 -19.95
C ILE A 6 -25.53 -26.05 -19.76
N GLY A 7 -24.85 -27.16 -20.14
CA GLY A 7 -23.40 -27.25 -20.11
C GLY A 7 -22.71 -26.24 -21.05
N ILE A 8 -23.19 -26.09 -22.28
CA ILE A 8 -22.63 -25.13 -23.24
C ILE A 8 -22.94 -23.69 -22.83
N ALA A 9 -24.14 -23.40 -22.28
CA ALA A 9 -24.47 -22.07 -21.77
C ALA A 9 -23.61 -21.65 -20.56
N SER A 10 -23.28 -22.59 -19.66
CA SER A 10 -22.38 -22.32 -18.52
C SER A 10 -20.91 -22.10 -18.94
N MET A 11 -20.43 -22.81 -19.96
CA MET A 11 -19.08 -22.61 -20.50
C MET A 11 -18.95 -21.32 -21.32
N VAL A 12 -19.96 -20.98 -22.13
CA VAL A 12 -19.96 -19.73 -22.91
C VAL A 12 -20.14 -18.51 -22.00
N GLY A 13 -20.90 -18.62 -20.90
CA GLY A 13 -21.03 -17.55 -19.89
C GLY A 13 -19.71 -17.21 -19.18
N LEU A 14 -18.87 -18.21 -18.88
CA LEU A 14 -17.55 -17.99 -18.27
C LEU A 14 -16.54 -17.36 -19.24
N VAL A 15 -16.66 -17.66 -20.54
CA VAL A 15 -15.79 -17.11 -21.60
C VAL A 15 -16.19 -15.68 -22.00
N LEU A 16 -17.48 -15.33 -21.96
CA LEU A 16 -17.96 -13.97 -22.28
C LEU A 16 -17.72 -12.95 -21.14
N LEU A 17 -17.62 -13.39 -19.89
CA LEU A 17 -17.20 -12.54 -18.75
C LEU A 17 -15.69 -12.28 -18.72
N ALA A 18 -14.89 -13.05 -19.47
CA ALA A 18 -13.45 -12.89 -19.51
C ALA A 18 -12.99 -11.59 -20.21
N GLY A 19 -13.84 -11.00 -21.06
CA GLY A 19 -13.52 -9.84 -21.91
C GLY A 19 -13.96 -8.46 -21.40
N VAL A 20 -14.80 -8.34 -20.35
CA VAL A 20 -15.47 -7.06 -20.00
C VAL A 20 -15.15 -6.53 -18.58
N VAL A 21 -14.39 -7.23 -17.73
CA VAL A 21 -14.14 -6.74 -16.35
C VAL A 21 -12.64 -6.54 -16.02
N PRO A 22 -12.00 -5.46 -16.49
CA PRO A 22 -10.68 -5.08 -15.98
C PRO A 22 -10.69 -4.56 -14.53
N ARG A 23 -11.79 -3.90 -14.10
CA ARG A 23 -11.85 -3.14 -12.82
C ARG A 23 -11.91 -4.02 -11.56
N MET A 24 -12.65 -5.13 -11.56
CA MET A 24 -12.72 -6.01 -10.38
C MET A 24 -11.42 -6.78 -10.12
N ARG A 25 -10.64 -7.09 -11.17
CA ARG A 25 -9.40 -7.87 -11.04
C ARG A 25 -8.29 -7.09 -10.32
N GLN A 26 -8.23 -5.77 -10.48
CA GLN A 26 -7.18 -4.96 -9.84
C GLN A 26 -7.41 -4.79 -8.33
N SER A 27 -8.66 -4.58 -7.90
CA SER A 27 -9.04 -4.57 -6.48
C SER A 27 -8.80 -5.94 -5.83
N ALA A 28 -9.23 -7.03 -6.49
CA ALA A 28 -8.98 -8.39 -6.00
C ALA A 28 -7.47 -8.69 -5.82
N ARG A 29 -6.63 -8.30 -6.78
CA ARG A 29 -5.17 -8.46 -6.68
C ARG A 29 -4.56 -7.66 -5.52
N ARG A 30 -5.06 -6.45 -5.27
CA ARG A 30 -4.64 -5.60 -4.14
C ARG A 30 -4.95 -6.29 -2.80
N THR A 31 -6.17 -6.80 -2.66
CA THR A 31 -6.60 -7.54 -1.48
C THR A 31 -5.78 -8.82 -1.27
N THR A 32 -5.37 -9.50 -2.35
CA THR A 32 -4.49 -10.66 -2.23
C THR A 32 -3.09 -10.26 -1.77
N CYS A 33 -2.49 -9.19 -2.29
CA CYS A 33 -1.17 -8.76 -1.82
C CYS A 33 -1.20 -8.30 -0.34
N GLU A 34 -2.32 -7.69 0.10
CA GLU A 34 -2.60 -7.42 1.52
C GLU A 34 -2.69 -8.71 2.35
N MET A 35 -3.41 -9.73 1.87
CA MET A 35 -3.57 -11.02 2.56
C MET A 35 -2.23 -11.78 2.67
N ASN A 36 -1.40 -11.76 1.63
CA ASN A 36 -0.07 -12.37 1.64
C ASN A 36 0.82 -11.74 2.73
N LEU A 37 0.80 -10.41 2.87
CA LEU A 37 1.51 -9.73 3.97
C LEU A 37 0.93 -10.11 5.34
N LYS A 38 -0.39 -10.30 5.48
CA LYS A 38 -0.99 -10.80 6.73
C LYS A 38 -0.50 -12.22 7.07
N GLN A 39 -0.38 -13.10 6.07
CA GLN A 39 0.15 -14.45 6.27
C GLN A 39 1.63 -14.43 6.67
N LEU A 40 2.44 -13.58 6.03
CA LEU A 40 3.84 -13.37 6.43
C LEU A 40 3.97 -12.78 7.84
N GLY A 41 3.09 -11.85 8.19
CA GLY A 41 3.01 -11.29 9.55
C GLY A 41 2.65 -12.35 10.59
N LEU A 42 1.68 -13.21 10.31
CA LEU A 42 1.34 -14.34 11.17
C LEU A 42 2.54 -15.30 11.33
N ALA A 43 3.23 -15.63 10.24
CA ALA A 43 4.42 -16.47 10.27
C ALA A 43 5.53 -15.87 11.14
N LEU A 44 5.79 -14.55 11.01
CA LEU A 44 6.76 -13.81 11.82
C LEU A 44 6.40 -13.81 13.31
N HIS A 45 5.12 -13.60 13.64
CA HIS A 45 4.64 -13.63 15.04
C HIS A 45 4.71 -15.04 15.63
N ASN A 46 4.42 -16.08 14.84
CA ASN A 46 4.59 -17.48 15.26
C ASN A 46 6.06 -17.83 15.49
N TYR A 47 6.95 -17.39 14.60
CA TYR A 47 8.40 -17.53 14.77
C TYR A 47 8.85 -16.85 16.08
N HIS A 48 8.45 -15.60 16.30
CA HIS A 48 8.78 -14.87 17.53
C HIS A 48 8.19 -15.53 18.78
N SER A 49 6.98 -16.10 18.70
CA SER A 49 6.36 -16.85 19.80
C SER A 49 7.18 -18.08 20.17
N ALA A 50 7.65 -18.84 19.17
CA ALA A 50 8.45 -20.06 19.34
C ALA A 50 9.87 -19.78 19.83
N TYR A 51 10.55 -18.79 19.24
CA TYR A 51 11.99 -18.55 19.44
C TYR A 51 12.31 -17.34 20.32
N ARG A 52 11.31 -16.53 20.69
CA ARG A 52 11.45 -15.28 21.47
C ARG A 52 12.38 -14.24 20.83
N MET A 53 12.51 -14.29 19.51
CA MET A 53 13.31 -13.40 18.69
C MET A 53 12.77 -13.35 17.26
N MET A 54 13.09 -12.28 16.55
CA MET A 54 12.87 -12.19 15.11
C MET A 54 13.94 -13.00 14.37
N PRO A 55 13.63 -13.53 13.17
CA PRO A 55 14.65 -14.12 12.32
C PRO A 55 15.65 -13.05 11.86
N MET A 56 16.89 -13.46 11.62
CA MET A 56 17.93 -12.57 11.09
C MET A 56 17.55 -12.05 9.69
N GLY A 57 17.90 -10.80 9.38
CA GLY A 57 17.67 -10.21 8.07
C GLY A 57 18.53 -10.83 6.97
N CYS A 58 19.76 -11.15 7.32
CA CYS A 58 20.72 -11.86 6.48
C CYS A 58 21.61 -12.70 7.41
N GLY A 59 21.80 -13.99 7.17
CA GLY A 59 22.62 -14.83 8.04
C GLY A 59 22.77 -16.25 7.50
N GLY A 60 22.95 -17.24 8.37
CA GLY A 60 23.09 -18.64 7.95
C GLY A 60 24.43 -19.24 8.33
N THR A 61 25.09 -19.89 7.39
CA THR A 61 26.39 -20.56 7.60
C THR A 61 27.51 -19.74 6.97
N SER A 62 28.65 -19.67 7.65
CA SER A 62 29.78 -18.82 7.24
C SER A 62 30.56 -19.35 6.04
N SER A 63 30.37 -20.62 5.66
CA SER A 63 31.03 -21.22 4.51
C SER A 63 30.43 -20.74 3.20
N GLY A 64 31.24 -20.69 2.14
CA GLY A 64 30.82 -20.29 0.79
C GLY A 64 31.26 -18.88 0.42
N SER A 65 31.37 -18.61 -0.87
CA SER A 65 31.68 -17.30 -1.44
C SER A 65 31.13 -17.20 -2.86
N LEU A 66 31.38 -16.08 -3.54
CA LEU A 66 31.07 -15.93 -4.96
C LEU A 66 31.80 -16.99 -5.80
N GLU A 67 33.06 -17.27 -5.47
CA GLU A 67 33.93 -18.24 -6.16
C GLU A 67 33.68 -19.69 -5.71
N GLN A 68 33.17 -19.88 -4.50
CA GLN A 68 32.92 -21.20 -3.91
C GLN A 68 31.47 -21.34 -3.40
N PRO A 69 30.45 -21.20 -4.28
CA PRO A 69 29.06 -21.12 -3.85
C PRO A 69 28.50 -22.44 -3.32
N LEU A 70 29.18 -23.57 -3.55
CA LEU A 70 28.76 -24.90 -3.10
C LEU A 70 29.11 -25.19 -1.64
N LEU A 71 30.05 -24.46 -1.03
CA LEU A 71 30.54 -24.76 0.32
C LEU A 71 29.57 -24.36 1.44
N GLY A 72 28.60 -23.49 1.13
CA GLY A 72 27.61 -22.99 2.06
C GLY A 72 26.95 -21.74 1.50
N ASN A 73 26.24 -21.00 2.36
CA ASN A 73 25.42 -19.87 1.94
C ASN A 73 26.04 -18.49 2.23
N ALA A 74 27.32 -18.43 2.64
CA ALA A 74 28.07 -17.18 2.83
C ALA A 74 27.40 -16.18 3.78
N ASN A 75 26.67 -16.66 4.80
CA ASN A 75 25.83 -15.86 5.69
C ASN A 75 24.77 -15.01 4.96
N ARG A 76 24.25 -15.48 3.81
CA ARG A 76 23.33 -14.72 2.95
C ARG A 76 21.87 -15.17 3.01
N LEU A 77 21.50 -16.08 3.90
CA LEU A 77 20.12 -16.52 4.02
C LEU A 77 19.20 -15.42 4.58
N SER A 78 18.09 -15.20 3.88
CA SER A 78 17.02 -14.30 4.30
C SER A 78 16.18 -14.89 5.44
N PRO A 79 15.37 -14.08 6.15
CA PRO A 79 14.44 -14.58 7.15
C PRO A 79 13.35 -15.47 6.54
N LEU A 80 13.02 -15.30 5.25
CA LEU A 80 11.97 -16.06 4.59
C LEU A 80 12.27 -17.57 4.58
N VAL A 81 13.54 -17.96 4.54
CA VAL A 81 13.96 -19.36 4.66
C VAL A 81 13.55 -19.96 6.00
N GLY A 82 13.84 -19.25 7.09
CA GLY A 82 13.45 -19.66 8.46
C GLY A 82 11.96 -19.56 8.74
N LEU A 83 11.20 -18.82 7.92
CA LEU A 83 9.75 -18.71 8.01
C LEU A 83 9.00 -19.83 7.28
N THR A 84 9.67 -20.60 6.42
CA THR A 84 9.01 -21.68 5.65
C THR A 84 8.19 -22.66 6.51
N PRO A 85 8.63 -23.12 7.70
CA PRO A 85 7.82 -23.99 8.55
C PRO A 85 6.53 -23.33 9.05
N PHE A 86 6.55 -22.01 9.23
CA PHE A 86 5.42 -21.20 9.72
C PHE A 86 4.46 -20.76 8.61
N MET A 87 4.75 -21.18 7.37
CA MET A 87 3.95 -20.92 6.17
C MET A 87 3.43 -22.22 5.54
N GLU A 88 3.34 -23.31 6.33
CA GLU A 88 2.95 -24.65 5.86
C GLU A 88 3.90 -25.23 4.79
N GLN A 89 5.17 -24.80 4.78
CA GLN A 89 6.22 -25.27 3.86
C GLN A 89 7.24 -26.17 4.56
N GLN A 90 6.78 -27.05 5.46
CA GLN A 90 7.63 -27.97 6.23
C GLN A 90 8.49 -28.87 5.34
N ALA A 91 7.92 -29.41 4.25
CA ALA A 91 8.64 -30.26 3.32
C ALA A 91 9.77 -29.52 2.56
N LEU A 92 9.61 -28.22 2.32
CA LEU A 92 10.66 -27.39 1.72
C LEU A 92 11.77 -27.11 2.74
N TRP A 93 11.40 -26.76 3.98
CA TRP A 93 12.34 -26.57 5.08
C TRP A 93 13.22 -27.80 5.29
N GLU A 94 12.64 -29.01 5.29
CA GLU A 94 13.41 -30.25 5.47
C GLU A 94 14.46 -30.49 4.39
N LYS A 95 14.20 -30.07 3.14
CA LYS A 95 15.20 -30.13 2.06
C LYS A 95 16.33 -29.11 2.24
N ILE A 96 16.02 -27.95 2.80
CA ILE A 96 16.99 -26.87 3.00
C ILE A 96 17.84 -27.14 4.26
N ALA A 97 17.20 -27.51 5.37
CA ALA A 97 17.84 -27.69 6.66
C ALA A 97 18.78 -28.91 6.72
N ASN A 98 18.62 -29.87 5.81
CA ASN A 98 19.44 -31.08 5.75
C ASN A 98 20.36 -31.09 4.51
N PRO A 99 21.48 -31.83 4.55
CA PRO A 99 22.30 -32.05 3.35
C PRO A 99 21.48 -32.70 2.25
N LEU A 100 21.66 -32.24 1.02
CA LEU A 100 20.94 -32.73 -0.15
C LEU A 100 21.93 -33.28 -1.18
N ARG A 101 21.68 -34.47 -1.71
CA ARG A 101 22.49 -35.08 -2.77
C ARG A 101 21.63 -35.32 -4.00
N VAL A 102 21.96 -34.67 -5.11
CA VAL A 102 21.21 -34.74 -6.36
C VAL A 102 22.21 -34.75 -7.52
N ASN A 103 22.03 -35.66 -8.49
CA ASN A 103 22.85 -35.75 -9.71
C ASN A 103 24.38 -35.81 -9.47
N GLY A 104 24.80 -36.45 -8.37
CA GLY A 104 26.22 -36.58 -8.01
C GLY A 104 26.83 -35.35 -7.32
N GLU A 105 26.10 -34.24 -7.25
CA GLU A 105 26.46 -33.06 -6.45
C GLU A 105 25.95 -33.23 -5.01
N SER A 106 26.71 -32.72 -4.04
CA SER A 106 26.36 -32.73 -2.63
C SER A 106 26.30 -31.30 -2.11
N PHE A 107 25.15 -30.94 -1.56
CA PHE A 107 24.90 -29.63 -0.97
C PHE A 107 24.90 -29.74 0.55
N PRO A 108 25.52 -28.80 1.27
CA PRO A 108 25.50 -28.80 2.72
C PRO A 108 24.09 -28.51 3.25
N ALA A 109 23.90 -28.79 4.55
CA ALA A 109 22.76 -28.25 5.28
C ALA A 109 22.72 -26.72 5.14
N MET A 110 21.51 -26.16 5.08
CA MET A 110 21.23 -24.75 4.81
C MET A 110 21.60 -24.29 3.39
N GLY A 111 21.84 -25.25 2.49
CA GLY A 111 22.01 -25.02 1.06
C GLY A 111 23.33 -24.34 0.65
N PRO A 112 23.59 -24.28 -0.68
CA PRO A 112 24.65 -23.45 -1.25
C PRO A 112 24.27 -21.96 -1.20
N ALA A 113 25.12 -21.10 -1.74
CA ALA A 113 24.86 -19.68 -1.88
C ALA A 113 23.51 -19.40 -2.58
N PRO A 114 22.75 -18.38 -2.17
CA PRO A 114 21.45 -18.06 -2.79
C PRO A 114 21.51 -17.73 -4.29
N TRP A 115 22.66 -17.27 -4.78
CA TRP A 115 22.94 -17.01 -6.21
C TRP A 115 23.45 -18.24 -6.97
N PHE A 116 23.54 -19.40 -6.31
CA PHE A 116 23.86 -20.65 -7.00
C PHE A 116 22.74 -21.05 -7.96
N ASP A 117 23.10 -21.83 -8.98
CA ASP A 117 22.19 -22.30 -10.02
C ASP A 117 20.95 -23.00 -9.41
N PRO A 118 19.75 -22.40 -9.54
CA PRO A 118 18.52 -22.94 -8.94
C PRO A 118 18.00 -24.19 -9.66
N ASP A 119 18.52 -24.53 -10.85
CA ASP A 119 18.19 -25.78 -11.55
C ASP A 119 18.98 -26.96 -11.00
N LYS A 120 20.16 -26.70 -10.44
CA LYS A 120 20.95 -27.70 -9.71
C LYS A 120 20.51 -27.85 -8.26
N TYR A 121 20.32 -26.73 -7.55
CA TYR A 121 19.74 -26.72 -6.20
C TYR A 121 18.27 -26.27 -6.25
N THR A 122 17.41 -27.20 -6.59
CA THR A 122 15.97 -26.96 -6.79
C THR A 122 15.18 -26.35 -5.61
N PRO A 123 15.60 -26.43 -4.32
CA PRO A 123 14.89 -25.73 -3.25
C PRO A 123 14.84 -24.21 -3.45
N TRP A 124 15.84 -23.56 -4.04
CA TRP A 124 15.79 -22.12 -4.34
C TRP A 124 14.72 -21.75 -5.37
N ARG A 125 14.38 -22.66 -6.29
CA ARG A 125 13.28 -22.48 -7.26
C ARG A 125 11.89 -22.74 -6.65
N GLN A 126 11.81 -23.43 -5.51
CA GLN A 126 10.55 -23.76 -4.81
C GLN A 126 10.05 -22.60 -3.93
N ARG A 127 10.00 -21.39 -4.48
CA ARG A 127 9.44 -20.22 -3.78
C ARG A 127 7.96 -20.44 -3.42
N PRO A 128 7.55 -20.24 -2.15
CA PRO A 128 6.14 -20.30 -1.76
C PRO A 128 5.27 -19.27 -2.49
N GLU A 129 4.06 -19.66 -2.90
CA GLU A 129 3.15 -18.80 -3.70
C GLU A 129 2.74 -17.52 -2.96
N GLY A 130 2.59 -17.58 -1.63
CA GLY A 130 2.29 -16.42 -0.78
C GLY A 130 3.40 -15.37 -0.72
N MET A 131 4.59 -15.62 -1.30
CA MET A 131 5.69 -14.65 -1.36
C MET A 131 5.65 -13.76 -2.61
N VAL A 132 4.61 -13.90 -3.44
CA VAL A 132 4.49 -13.24 -4.73
C VAL A 132 3.26 -12.34 -4.73
N CYS A 133 3.39 -11.11 -5.22
CA CYS A 133 2.20 -10.32 -5.50
C CYS A 133 1.57 -10.84 -6.81
N PRO A 134 0.32 -11.36 -6.81
CA PRO A 134 -0.34 -11.87 -8.01
C PRO A 134 -0.54 -10.82 -9.12
N ALA A 135 -0.34 -9.54 -8.80
CA ALA A 135 -0.33 -8.48 -9.79
C ALA A 135 0.92 -8.49 -10.68
N ASP A 136 2.01 -9.15 -10.26
CA ASP A 136 3.30 -9.13 -10.96
C ASP A 136 3.37 -10.19 -12.06
N PRO A 137 3.25 -9.79 -13.35
CA PRO A 137 3.28 -10.75 -14.45
C PRO A 137 4.68 -11.36 -14.65
N THR A 138 5.73 -10.67 -14.18
CA THR A 138 7.14 -11.09 -14.35
C THR A 138 7.55 -12.16 -13.35
N ALA A 139 6.76 -12.38 -12.30
CA ALA A 139 7.08 -13.36 -11.27
C ALA A 139 7.25 -14.81 -11.80
N LYS A 140 6.72 -15.11 -12.99
CA LYS A 140 6.91 -16.38 -13.69
C LYS A 140 8.31 -16.50 -14.31
N ASP A 141 8.85 -15.38 -14.78
CA ASP A 141 10.16 -15.30 -15.43
C ASP A 141 11.29 -15.26 -14.38
N PHE A 142 10.98 -14.83 -13.16
CA PHE A 142 11.90 -14.78 -12.01
C PHE A 142 11.39 -15.68 -10.87
N PRO A 143 11.50 -17.02 -11.00
CA PRO A 143 10.90 -17.96 -10.07
C PRO A 143 11.52 -17.93 -8.67
N THR A 144 12.73 -17.40 -8.54
CA THR A 144 13.46 -17.22 -7.28
C THR A 144 13.13 -15.91 -6.57
N ALA A 145 12.55 -14.91 -7.23
CA ALA A 145 12.34 -13.57 -6.65
C ALA A 145 11.13 -13.49 -5.75
N ALA A 146 11.14 -12.70 -4.67
CA ALA A 146 9.94 -12.45 -3.85
C ALA A 146 9.46 -11.00 -3.98
N SER A 147 8.15 -10.78 -3.80
CA SER A 147 7.54 -9.46 -3.83
C SER A 147 7.45 -8.79 -2.47
N TYR A 148 7.89 -9.45 -1.39
CA TYR A 148 7.79 -8.91 -0.03
C TYR A 148 9.17 -8.87 0.59
N THR A 149 9.62 -7.65 0.87
CA THR A 149 10.97 -7.30 1.31
C THR A 149 10.96 -6.90 2.78
N ILE A 150 12.11 -6.97 3.43
CA ILE A 150 12.30 -6.75 4.87
C ILE A 150 12.92 -5.38 5.15
N ASN A 151 12.49 -4.78 6.26
CA ASN A 151 12.89 -3.44 6.66
C ASN A 151 14.33 -3.37 7.20
N TYR A 152 15.22 -2.71 6.44
CA TYR A 152 16.59 -2.38 6.84
C TYR A 152 16.73 -0.97 7.45
N GLY A 153 15.62 -0.23 7.58
CA GLY A 153 15.57 1.07 8.23
C GLY A 153 15.70 2.24 7.27
N ASP A 154 16.20 3.35 7.76
CA ASP A 154 16.23 4.64 7.06
C ASP A 154 17.65 5.20 6.91
N ALA A 155 18.69 4.38 7.12
CA ALA A 155 20.09 4.76 6.94
C ALA A 155 20.70 4.04 5.75
N VAL A 156 21.82 4.56 5.23
CA VAL A 156 22.49 4.00 4.04
C VAL A 156 23.75 3.24 4.41
N MET A 157 24.63 3.84 5.23
CA MET A 157 25.99 3.35 5.45
C MET A 157 26.02 1.92 6.00
N ASN A 158 26.61 1.00 5.21
CA ASN A 158 26.86 -0.39 5.60
C ASN A 158 25.64 -1.17 6.16
N VAL A 159 24.40 -0.76 5.90
CA VAL A 159 23.23 -1.41 6.50
C VAL A 159 23.07 -2.88 6.07
N GLY A 160 23.63 -3.24 4.91
CA GLY A 160 23.69 -4.62 4.42
C GLY A 160 24.96 -5.38 4.81
N ALA A 161 25.82 -4.84 5.68
CA ALA A 161 27.05 -5.48 6.11
C ALA A 161 26.96 -6.02 7.55
N SER A 162 27.76 -7.05 7.84
CA SER A 162 27.85 -7.60 9.20
C SER A 162 28.60 -6.63 10.13
N PRO A 163 28.05 -6.29 11.30
CA PRO A 163 28.80 -5.57 12.34
C PRO A 163 29.77 -6.48 13.11
N LEU A 164 29.76 -7.80 12.84
CA LEU A 164 30.57 -8.80 13.55
C LEU A 164 31.86 -9.17 12.82
N GLU A 165 32.08 -8.68 11.60
CA GLU A 165 33.34 -8.87 10.87
C GLU A 165 34.35 -7.80 11.28
N ASP A 166 35.48 -8.20 11.86
CA ASP A 166 36.65 -7.37 12.22
C ASP A 166 37.38 -6.84 10.96
N MET A 167 36.67 -6.12 10.09
CA MET A 167 37.22 -5.55 8.87
C MET A 167 36.86 -4.06 8.83
N PRO A 168 37.83 -3.13 8.81
CA PRO A 168 37.54 -1.73 8.56
C PRO A 168 36.88 -1.58 7.18
N PRO A 169 35.71 -0.93 7.05
CA PRO A 169 35.09 0.00 7.98
C PRO A 169 33.78 -0.51 8.62
N TYR A 170 33.69 -1.80 8.96
CA TYR A 170 32.48 -2.45 9.48
C TYR A 170 32.25 -2.24 11.00
N ASP A 171 33.25 -1.77 11.74
CA ASP A 171 33.16 -1.39 13.18
C ASP A 171 32.16 -0.25 13.47
N ARG A 172 31.62 0.42 12.44
CA ARG A 172 30.77 1.63 12.53
C ARG A 172 29.32 1.40 12.08
N THR A 173 28.97 0.15 11.83
CA THR A 173 27.65 -0.27 11.35
C THR A 173 26.51 -0.15 12.39
N PRO A 174 26.72 -0.29 13.73
CA PRO A 174 25.62 -0.33 14.70
C PRO A 174 24.68 0.88 14.69
N GLY A 175 25.22 2.09 14.50
CA GLY A 175 24.42 3.33 14.48
C GLY A 175 23.48 3.45 13.28
N ALA A 176 23.81 2.83 12.15
CA ALA A 176 23.01 2.84 10.94
C ALA A 176 21.98 1.68 10.87
N LEU A 177 22.12 0.65 11.71
CA LEU A 177 21.20 -0.51 11.74
C LEU A 177 19.91 -0.19 12.51
N ARG A 178 19.06 0.64 11.89
CA ARG A 178 17.84 1.19 12.49
C ARG A 178 16.59 0.35 12.20
N GLY A 179 16.62 -0.49 11.16
CA GLY A 179 15.51 -1.35 10.72
C GLY A 179 15.13 -2.47 11.70
N MET A 180 14.02 -3.17 11.44
CA MET A 180 13.68 -4.37 12.22
C MET A 180 14.55 -5.58 11.86
N PHE A 181 15.24 -5.53 10.71
CA PHE A 181 16.13 -6.57 10.24
C PHE A 181 17.53 -6.00 9.96
N GLY A 182 18.53 -6.87 10.01
CA GLY A 182 19.92 -6.51 9.72
C GLY A 182 20.77 -7.74 9.47
N TYR A 183 21.96 -7.52 8.89
CA TYR A 183 22.90 -8.59 8.59
C TYR A 183 23.51 -9.15 9.88
N GLN A 184 23.32 -10.45 10.13
CA GLN A 184 23.72 -11.19 11.33
C GLN A 184 23.21 -10.57 12.65
N MET A 185 22.12 -9.80 12.57
CA MET A 185 21.48 -9.19 13.73
C MET A 185 20.20 -9.91 14.12
N VAL A 186 20.03 -10.11 15.42
CA VAL A 186 18.83 -10.68 16.01
C VAL A 186 18.18 -9.64 16.92
N PHE A 187 16.94 -9.28 16.60
CA PHE A 187 16.14 -8.33 17.37
C PHE A 187 14.91 -9.02 17.98
N ARG A 188 14.34 -8.41 19.02
CA ARG A 188 13.14 -8.87 19.73
C ARG A 188 12.11 -7.77 19.78
N PHE A 189 10.85 -8.08 20.02
CA PHE A 189 9.80 -7.05 20.17
C PHE A 189 10.09 -6.04 21.28
N ARG A 190 10.81 -6.42 22.35
CA ARG A 190 11.23 -5.48 23.40
C ARG A 190 12.23 -4.42 22.91
N ASP A 191 12.92 -4.68 21.81
CA ASP A 191 13.93 -3.77 21.25
C ASP A 191 13.26 -2.72 20.34
N VAL A 192 11.93 -2.79 20.16
CA VAL A 192 11.09 -1.86 19.39
C VAL A 192 10.59 -0.75 20.30
N LEU A 193 11.45 0.24 20.55
CA LEU A 193 11.13 1.38 21.41
C LEU A 193 10.17 2.38 20.76
N ASP A 194 10.06 2.35 19.43
CA ASP A 194 9.16 3.22 18.65
C ASP A 194 7.70 2.73 18.74
N GLY A 195 7.51 1.50 19.24
CA GLY A 195 6.24 0.79 19.36
C GLY A 195 5.96 -0.09 18.15
N LEU A 196 5.50 -1.33 18.41
CA LEU A 196 5.26 -2.33 17.34
C LEU A 196 4.31 -1.84 16.25
N SER A 197 3.36 -0.99 16.62
CA SER A 197 2.35 -0.46 15.70
C SER A 197 2.82 0.79 14.94
N ASN A 198 4.05 1.24 15.19
CA ASN A 198 4.72 2.34 14.48
C ASN A 198 5.90 1.85 13.63
N THR A 199 6.45 0.65 13.89
CA THR A 199 7.60 0.10 13.15
C THR A 199 7.17 -0.84 12.03
N LEU A 200 7.74 -0.66 10.84
CA LEU A 200 7.55 -1.48 9.65
C LEU A 200 8.39 -2.77 9.75
N LEU A 201 7.79 -3.91 9.40
CA LEU A 201 8.49 -5.20 9.23
C LEU A 201 8.83 -5.45 7.77
N MET A 202 7.83 -5.36 6.90
CA MET A 202 7.95 -5.71 5.49
C MET A 202 7.21 -4.73 4.59
N SER A 203 7.65 -4.65 3.34
CA SER A 203 6.97 -3.88 2.28
C SER A 203 6.91 -4.67 1.00
N GLU A 204 5.93 -4.36 0.17
CA GLU A 204 5.94 -4.77 -1.23
C GLU A 204 7.19 -4.22 -1.96
N ALA A 205 7.72 -5.05 -2.84
CA ALA A 205 8.65 -4.72 -3.90
C ALA A 205 8.21 -5.40 -5.20
N ARG A 206 8.39 -4.71 -6.32
CA ARG A 206 8.22 -5.31 -7.65
C ARG A 206 9.38 -6.26 -7.95
N ILE A 207 9.08 -7.39 -8.58
CA ILE A 207 10.09 -8.33 -9.04
C ILE A 207 10.70 -7.81 -10.35
N GLY A 208 9.85 -7.55 -11.35
CA GLY A 208 10.29 -7.12 -12.67
C GLY A 208 10.13 -5.62 -12.95
N GLY A 209 11.04 -5.10 -13.77
CA GLY A 209 11.01 -3.72 -14.26
C GLY A 209 11.46 -2.67 -13.24
N VAL A 210 12.07 -3.08 -12.13
CA VAL A 210 12.76 -2.17 -11.20
C VAL A 210 14.19 -2.03 -11.66
N ARG A 211 14.57 -0.85 -12.15
CA ARG A 211 15.98 -0.53 -12.37
C ARG A 211 16.61 -0.15 -11.03
N VAL A 212 17.83 -0.61 -10.81
CA VAL A 212 18.64 -0.20 -9.66
C VAL A 212 19.93 0.43 -10.19
N ALA A 213 20.12 1.72 -9.93
CA ALA A 213 21.35 2.43 -10.32
C ALA A 213 22.55 1.88 -9.53
N LYS A 214 23.70 1.75 -10.17
CA LYS A 214 24.91 1.17 -9.61
C LYS A 214 26.00 2.22 -9.43
N ASN A 215 26.76 2.12 -8.34
CA ASN A 215 27.91 2.97 -8.02
C ASN A 215 27.56 4.46 -7.85
N VAL A 216 26.37 4.77 -7.33
CA VAL A 216 25.94 6.15 -7.09
C VAL A 216 26.67 6.71 -5.86
N SER A 217 27.38 7.83 -6.04
CA SER A 217 28.13 8.48 -4.96
C SER A 217 27.26 9.51 -4.25
N GLY A 218 27.47 9.73 -2.95
CA GLY A 218 26.75 10.76 -2.18
C GLY A 218 25.42 10.32 -1.56
N LEU A 219 25.07 9.02 -1.65
CA LEU A 219 23.79 8.51 -1.12
C LEU A 219 23.66 8.69 0.40
N ILE A 220 24.78 8.69 1.14
CA ILE A 220 24.79 8.84 2.60
C ILE A 220 24.48 10.29 2.98
N GLU A 221 25.07 11.25 2.29
CA GLU A 221 24.97 12.68 2.55
C GLU A 221 23.68 13.29 2.01
N ARG A 222 23.18 12.74 0.90
CA ARG A 222 22.07 13.32 0.14
C ARG A 222 21.33 12.24 -0.68
N PRO A 223 20.43 11.46 -0.06
CA PRO A 223 19.71 10.39 -0.76
C PRO A 223 18.98 10.79 -2.04
N ALA A 224 18.62 12.06 -2.22
CA ALA A 224 18.05 12.60 -3.45
C ALA A 224 18.89 12.32 -4.72
N VAL A 225 20.21 12.13 -4.61
CA VAL A 225 21.08 11.72 -5.74
C VAL A 225 20.63 10.41 -6.39
N CYS A 226 19.89 9.56 -5.67
CA CYS A 226 19.30 8.35 -6.23
C CYS A 226 18.32 8.66 -7.37
N ILE A 227 17.55 9.75 -7.25
CA ILE A 227 16.59 10.18 -8.28
C ILE A 227 17.36 10.72 -9.49
N GLU A 228 18.31 11.61 -9.25
CA GLU A 228 19.15 12.22 -10.29
C GLU A 228 19.90 11.16 -11.11
N ALA A 229 20.44 10.13 -10.45
CA ALA A 229 21.10 9.02 -11.14
C ALA A 229 20.18 8.30 -12.13
N HIS A 230 18.86 8.29 -11.93
CA HIS A 230 17.94 7.66 -12.87
C HIS A 230 17.59 8.54 -14.08
N GLU A 231 17.87 9.83 -13.98
CA GLU A 231 17.70 10.84 -15.03
C GLU A 231 18.99 11.03 -15.86
N ASP A 232 20.13 10.58 -15.36
CA ASP A 232 21.41 10.60 -16.06
C ASP A 232 21.58 9.37 -16.98
N ASP A 233 21.70 9.64 -18.29
CA ASP A 233 21.91 8.63 -19.34
C ASP A 233 23.22 7.85 -19.19
N SER A 234 24.21 8.39 -18.47
CA SER A 234 25.50 7.72 -18.22
C SER A 234 25.44 6.70 -17.07
N THR A 235 24.35 6.70 -16.30
CA THR A 235 24.20 5.80 -15.15
C THR A 235 24.18 4.35 -15.58
N LYS A 236 24.97 3.54 -14.87
CA LYS A 236 24.97 2.09 -15.02
C LYS A 236 23.92 1.50 -14.10
N PHE A 237 23.23 0.46 -14.57
CA PHE A 237 22.21 -0.25 -13.80
C PHE A 237 22.62 -1.69 -13.56
N TRP A 238 22.13 -2.27 -12.47
CA TRP A 238 22.20 -3.71 -12.25
C TRP A 238 21.39 -4.43 -13.34
N PRO A 239 21.97 -5.44 -14.04
CA PRO A 239 21.28 -6.11 -15.14
C PRO A 239 19.96 -6.76 -14.74
N GLU A 240 19.92 -7.34 -13.53
CA GLU A 240 18.74 -8.01 -12.97
C GLU A 240 17.93 -7.10 -12.03
N GLY A 241 18.21 -5.79 -12.02
CA GLY A 241 17.62 -4.86 -11.08
C GLY A 241 17.97 -5.24 -9.64
N ARG A 242 16.99 -5.75 -8.90
CA ARG A 242 17.17 -6.20 -7.51
C ARG A 242 17.74 -7.61 -7.40
N GLY A 243 17.88 -8.37 -8.49
CA GLY A 243 18.45 -9.74 -8.44
C GLY A 243 17.79 -10.61 -7.37
N ALA A 244 16.47 -10.47 -7.21
CA ALA A 244 15.76 -10.96 -6.05
C ALA A 244 15.80 -12.50 -6.04
N CYS A 245 16.46 -13.07 -5.03
CA CYS A 245 16.26 -14.44 -4.61
C CYS A 245 15.61 -14.38 -3.23
N TRP A 246 14.48 -15.07 -3.03
CA TRP A 246 13.75 -15.08 -1.77
C TRP A 246 14.61 -15.65 -0.63
N ALA A 247 15.62 -16.45 -0.95
CA ALA A 247 16.59 -16.98 -0.02
C ALA A 247 17.75 -16.02 0.28
N ASP A 248 17.96 -14.94 -0.49
CA ASP A 248 19.05 -13.99 -0.28
C ASP A 248 18.60 -12.81 0.59
N GLY A 249 19.17 -12.69 1.79
CA GLY A 249 18.88 -11.64 2.76
C GLY A 249 19.55 -10.29 2.47
N SER A 250 20.33 -10.16 1.39
CA SER A 250 21.04 -8.92 1.06
C SER A 250 20.10 -7.71 0.93
N LEU A 251 20.65 -6.50 1.15
CA LEU A 251 19.91 -5.26 0.98
C LEU A 251 19.37 -5.12 -0.45
N LEU A 252 20.16 -5.48 -1.47
CA LEU A 252 19.75 -5.40 -2.87
C LEU A 252 18.58 -6.34 -3.18
N SER A 253 18.65 -7.59 -2.71
CA SER A 253 17.67 -8.63 -3.03
C SER A 253 16.39 -8.47 -2.24
N MET A 254 16.48 -8.43 -0.90
CA MET A 254 15.33 -8.48 0.00
C MET A 254 15.18 -7.25 0.88
N GLY A 255 16.05 -6.25 0.78
CA GLY A 255 15.96 -5.07 1.60
C GLY A 255 15.00 -4.00 1.08
N VAL A 256 14.27 -3.38 2.00
CA VAL A 256 13.60 -2.10 1.80
C VAL A 256 14.08 -1.12 2.85
N GLN A 257 14.26 0.13 2.42
CA GLN A 257 14.57 1.26 3.29
C GLN A 257 13.49 2.33 3.15
N THR A 258 13.20 3.01 4.25
CA THR A 258 12.15 4.02 4.31
C THR A 258 12.70 5.44 4.10
N ILE A 259 13.60 5.58 3.13
CA ILE A 259 14.24 6.86 2.81
C ILE A 259 13.42 7.59 1.77
N LEU A 260 13.33 7.07 0.55
CA LEU A 260 12.48 7.64 -0.51
C LEU A 260 11.07 7.04 -0.46
N PRO A 261 10.02 7.80 -0.82
CA PRO A 261 8.65 7.30 -0.77
C PRO A 261 8.43 6.08 -1.69
N PRO A 262 7.36 5.31 -1.48
CA PRO A 262 7.03 4.17 -2.33
C PRO A 262 7.04 4.49 -3.83
N ASN A 263 7.43 3.50 -4.63
CA ASN A 263 7.62 3.57 -6.07
C ASN A 263 8.71 4.55 -6.55
N SER A 264 9.55 5.05 -5.64
CA SER A 264 10.73 5.82 -6.01
C SER A 264 11.83 4.93 -6.60
N PRO A 265 12.78 5.52 -7.36
CA PRO A 265 13.96 4.81 -7.82
C PRO A 265 14.79 4.16 -6.69
N SER A 266 15.64 3.20 -7.02
CA SER A 266 16.54 2.54 -6.06
C SER A 266 17.98 2.57 -6.57
N ALA A 267 18.97 2.70 -5.70
CA ALA A 267 20.37 2.77 -6.08
C ALA A 267 21.29 2.10 -5.06
N THR A 268 22.39 1.53 -5.51
CA THR A 268 23.50 1.10 -4.65
C THR A 268 24.65 2.10 -4.73
N SER A 269 25.40 2.24 -3.64
CA SER A 269 26.65 2.96 -3.65
C SER A 269 27.76 2.14 -4.33
N LYS A 270 29.01 2.64 -4.27
CA LYS A 270 30.20 1.89 -4.71
C LYS A 270 30.41 0.59 -3.93
N LYS A 271 29.81 0.45 -2.74
CA LYS A 271 29.84 -0.80 -1.96
C LYS A 271 28.77 -1.82 -2.37
N GLY A 272 28.01 -1.54 -3.43
CA GLY A 272 27.07 -2.49 -4.03
C GLY A 272 25.98 -2.93 -3.06
N GLU A 273 25.84 -4.24 -2.88
CA GLU A 273 24.75 -4.86 -2.11
C GLU A 273 24.77 -4.56 -0.60
N LEU A 274 25.83 -3.92 -0.10
CA LEU A 274 26.00 -3.60 1.32
C LEU A 274 25.46 -2.21 1.69
N GLU A 275 25.28 -1.32 0.70
CA GLU A 275 25.00 0.10 0.93
C GLU A 275 24.20 0.68 -0.24
N GLY A 276 23.04 1.26 0.06
CA GLY A 276 22.17 1.82 -0.98
C GLY A 276 20.92 2.49 -0.43
N VAL A 277 20.05 2.87 -1.35
CA VAL A 277 18.69 3.34 -1.13
C VAL A 277 17.75 2.39 -1.88
N MET A 278 17.03 1.57 -1.13
CA MET A 278 16.14 0.53 -1.65
C MET A 278 14.68 0.87 -1.37
N SER A 279 14.04 1.59 -2.29
CA SER A 279 12.66 2.05 -2.15
C SER A 279 11.64 0.91 -2.22
N ALA A 280 10.57 1.01 -1.41
CA ALA A 280 9.38 0.17 -1.56
C ALA A 280 8.80 0.31 -2.98
N SER A 281 8.20 -0.75 -3.53
CA SER A 281 7.56 -0.65 -4.85
C SER A 281 6.41 -1.64 -5.02
N SER A 282 5.40 -1.27 -5.80
CA SER A 282 4.29 -2.15 -6.14
C SER A 282 3.74 -1.87 -7.54
N LEU A 283 2.87 -2.76 -8.02
CA LEU A 283 2.12 -2.55 -9.27
C LEU A 283 0.77 -1.85 -9.04
N HIS A 284 0.49 -1.41 -7.82
CA HIS A 284 -0.76 -0.73 -7.48
C HIS A 284 -0.77 0.75 -7.88
N GLY A 285 0.34 1.28 -8.42
CA GLY A 285 0.46 2.64 -8.98
C GLY A 285 0.50 3.76 -7.94
N GLU A 286 -0.30 3.65 -6.88
CA GLU A 286 -0.55 4.72 -5.90
C GLU A 286 0.31 4.61 -4.63
N GLY A 287 1.03 3.52 -4.44
CA GLY A 287 1.71 3.21 -3.18
C GLY A 287 2.21 1.77 -3.12
N ALA A 288 2.44 1.27 -1.91
CA ALA A 288 2.78 -0.11 -1.60
C ALA A 288 2.10 -0.51 -0.27
N HIS A 289 1.71 -1.77 -0.15
CA HIS A 289 1.33 -2.30 1.16
C HIS A 289 2.57 -2.52 2.02
N VAL A 290 2.40 -2.24 3.31
CA VAL A 290 3.42 -2.41 4.33
C VAL A 290 2.84 -3.20 5.50
N LEU A 291 3.64 -4.09 6.06
CA LEU A 291 3.32 -4.86 7.26
C LEU A 291 3.98 -4.17 8.45
N MET A 292 3.18 -3.80 9.44
CA MET A 292 3.63 -3.23 10.71
C MET A 292 3.97 -4.34 11.71
N ALA A 293 4.79 -4.04 12.73
CA ALA A 293 5.25 -5.03 13.69
C ALA A 293 4.17 -5.57 14.64
N ASP A 294 3.04 -4.86 14.77
CA ASP A 294 1.83 -5.36 15.44
C ASP A 294 1.00 -6.32 14.58
N GLY A 295 1.41 -6.58 13.33
CA GLY A 295 0.72 -7.44 12.38
C GLY A 295 -0.32 -6.72 11.51
N ALA A 296 -0.54 -5.41 11.70
CA ALA A 296 -1.43 -4.65 10.83
C ALA A 296 -0.80 -4.47 9.45
N VAL A 297 -1.61 -4.64 8.39
CA VAL A 297 -1.20 -4.27 7.03
C VAL A 297 -1.81 -2.90 6.70
N ARG A 298 -0.98 -2.00 6.20
CA ARG A 298 -1.34 -0.62 5.84
C ARG A 298 -0.94 -0.33 4.40
N PHE A 299 -1.49 0.73 3.82
CA PHE A 299 -1.09 1.19 2.50
C PHE A 299 -0.30 2.50 2.62
N ALA A 300 0.98 2.45 2.27
CA ALA A 300 1.84 3.62 2.17
C ALA A 300 1.74 4.19 0.76
N SER A 301 1.19 5.40 0.63
CA SER A 301 1.06 6.05 -0.68
C SER A 301 2.40 6.59 -1.17
N ASN A 302 2.52 6.83 -2.48
CA ASN A 302 3.69 7.52 -3.07
C ASN A 302 3.87 8.95 -2.53
N SER A 303 2.86 9.47 -1.83
CA SER A 303 2.81 10.82 -1.26
C SER A 303 3.00 10.88 0.24
N ILE A 304 3.32 9.75 0.85
CA ILE A 304 3.59 9.71 2.27
C ILE A 304 4.64 10.78 2.61
N ASP A 305 4.53 11.41 3.78
CA ASP A 305 5.53 12.38 4.19
C ASP A 305 6.86 11.67 4.39
N ALA A 306 7.72 11.79 3.38
CA ALA A 306 9.04 11.22 3.36
C ALA A 306 10.12 12.22 3.81
N GLY A 307 9.74 13.36 4.39
CA GLY A 307 10.70 14.30 5.00
C GLY A 307 11.60 15.03 4.01
N ASP A 308 12.87 15.20 4.39
CA ASP A 308 13.90 15.94 3.66
C ASP A 308 14.96 15.01 3.04
N GLN A 309 14.90 14.83 1.71
CA GLN A 309 15.76 13.84 1.02
C GLN A 309 17.13 14.43 0.68
N GLU A 310 17.30 15.72 0.96
CA GLU A 310 18.57 16.41 0.90
C GLU A 310 19.34 16.30 2.23
N SER A 311 18.69 15.79 3.28
CA SER A 311 19.31 15.57 4.58
C SER A 311 20.23 14.35 4.55
N PRO A 312 21.38 14.40 5.25
CA PRO A 312 22.21 13.22 5.41
C PRO A 312 21.54 12.15 6.29
N THR A 313 21.94 10.91 6.07
CA THR A 313 21.47 9.75 6.84
C THR A 313 22.23 9.60 8.15
N VAL A 314 21.64 8.83 9.08
CA VAL A 314 22.32 8.45 10.33
C VAL A 314 23.44 7.48 10.04
N ALA A 315 24.64 7.77 10.54
CA ALA A 315 25.78 6.89 10.46
C ALA A 315 26.79 7.22 11.57
N GLU A 316 27.64 6.26 11.93
CA GLU A 316 28.73 6.49 12.88
C GLU A 316 30.03 6.78 12.10
N GLY A 317 30.56 8.01 12.19
CA GLY A 317 31.86 8.38 11.63
C GLY A 317 32.04 8.09 10.14
N HIS A 318 31.62 9.01 9.27
CA HIS A 318 31.87 8.90 7.82
C HIS A 318 33.37 8.91 7.51
N LEU A 319 33.85 7.92 6.74
CA LEU A 319 35.28 7.73 6.42
C LEU A 319 35.87 8.91 5.61
N ASP A 320 35.04 9.57 4.81
CA ASP A 320 35.48 10.60 3.87
C ASP A 320 35.11 12.04 4.31
N GLY A 321 34.80 12.27 5.59
CA GLY A 321 34.51 13.62 6.12
C GLY A 321 33.17 14.25 5.69
N GLY A 322 32.28 13.47 5.07
CA GLY A 322 30.92 13.87 4.73
C GLY A 322 30.03 14.16 5.95
N LYS A 323 29.01 15.01 5.75
CA LYS A 323 28.02 15.31 6.79
C LYS A 323 27.13 14.09 7.01
N THR A 324 27.05 13.61 8.25
CA THR A 324 26.17 12.53 8.69
C THR A 324 25.42 12.96 9.94
N LEU A 325 24.25 12.36 10.18
CA LEU A 325 23.55 12.53 11.46
C LEU A 325 24.15 11.57 12.50
N PRO A 326 24.36 12.00 13.75
CA PRO A 326 24.89 11.12 14.78
C PRO A 326 23.89 10.00 15.13
N PRO A 327 24.38 8.82 15.55
CA PRO A 327 23.52 7.73 16.04
C PRO A 327 22.54 8.20 17.12
N GLY A 328 21.29 7.75 17.03
CA GLY A 328 20.19 8.17 17.92
C GLY A 328 19.45 9.44 17.47
N SER A 329 19.84 10.07 16.36
CA SER A 329 19.05 11.15 15.77
C SER A 329 17.68 10.63 15.28
N PRO A 330 16.61 11.44 15.37
CA PRO A 330 15.34 11.14 14.70
C PRO A 330 15.54 11.01 13.19
N SER A 331 14.66 10.26 12.53
CA SER A 331 14.60 10.16 11.08
C SER A 331 14.38 11.55 10.45
N PRO A 332 15.23 11.99 9.50
CA PRO A 332 14.96 13.18 8.72
C PRO A 332 13.90 12.95 7.63
N PHE A 333 13.50 11.69 7.39
CA PHE A 333 12.65 11.28 6.28
C PHE A 333 11.16 11.19 6.66
N GLY A 334 10.73 12.07 7.58
CA GLY A 334 9.33 12.25 7.95
C GLY A 334 8.69 11.00 8.55
N VAL A 335 7.37 10.88 8.38
CA VAL A 335 6.59 9.72 8.84
C VAL A 335 7.08 8.43 8.18
N TRP A 336 7.46 8.48 6.91
CA TRP A 336 7.98 7.31 6.19
C TRP A 336 9.24 6.77 6.86
N GLY A 337 10.24 7.65 7.08
CA GLY A 337 11.48 7.27 7.74
C GLY A 337 11.30 6.80 9.18
N ALA A 338 10.47 7.50 9.95
CA ALA A 338 10.16 7.10 11.33
C ALA A 338 9.56 5.69 11.43
N MET A 339 8.81 5.25 10.41
CA MET A 339 8.30 3.86 10.37
C MET A 339 9.38 2.81 10.12
N GLY A 340 10.46 3.16 9.42
CA GLY A 340 11.55 2.24 9.20
C GLY A 340 12.37 2.01 10.46
N THR A 341 12.28 2.88 11.46
CA THR A 341 13.11 2.77 12.65
C THR A 341 12.47 1.93 13.74
N ARG A 342 13.34 1.24 14.47
CA ARG A 342 12.97 0.38 15.59
C ARG A 342 13.07 1.10 16.94
N ALA A 343 14.05 1.99 17.09
CA ALA A 343 14.49 2.50 18.39
C ALA A 343 14.92 3.98 18.39
N SER A 344 14.33 4.82 17.53
CA SER A 344 14.55 6.27 17.51
C SER A 344 13.62 7.07 18.45
N GLN A 345 12.70 6.37 19.12
CA GLN A 345 11.60 6.85 19.95
C GLN A 345 10.61 7.77 19.21
N GLU A 346 10.40 7.51 17.92
CA GLU A 346 9.55 8.33 17.06
C GLU A 346 8.08 7.85 17.11
N VAL A 347 7.17 8.73 17.51
CA VAL A 347 5.72 8.49 17.52
C VAL A 347 5.06 9.47 16.58
N PHE A 348 4.31 8.96 15.60
CA PHE A 348 3.60 9.76 14.60
C PHE A 348 2.11 9.44 14.59
N ASP A 349 1.29 10.38 14.09
CA ASP A 349 -0.14 10.14 13.91
C ASP A 349 -0.37 9.11 12.79
N ARG A 350 -0.87 7.94 13.17
CA ARG A 350 -1.19 6.85 12.23
C ARG A 350 -2.30 7.18 11.26
N SER A 351 -3.06 8.25 11.52
CA SER A 351 -4.03 8.74 10.56
C SER A 351 -3.36 9.13 9.23
N VAL A 352 -2.06 9.46 9.22
CA VAL A 352 -1.29 9.72 7.99
C VAL A 352 -1.14 8.45 7.12
N LEU A 353 -1.17 7.26 7.73
CA LEU A 353 -1.27 5.98 7.01
C LEU A 353 -2.73 5.78 6.62
N SER A 354 -3.03 6.02 5.36
CA SER A 354 -4.38 5.91 4.84
C SER A 354 -4.89 4.46 4.88
N ASP A 355 -6.17 4.30 5.22
CA ASP A 355 -7.00 3.21 4.70
C ASP A 355 -6.87 3.17 3.16
N PRO A 356 -7.06 2.02 2.47
CA PRO A 356 -6.73 1.86 1.06
C PRO A 356 -7.11 3.08 0.23
N VAL A 357 -6.07 3.82 -0.23
CA VAL A 357 -6.23 5.05 -1.02
C VAL A 357 -7.24 4.81 -2.12
N HIS A 358 -8.26 5.68 -2.16
CA HIS A 358 -9.27 5.69 -3.22
C HIS A 358 -8.56 5.78 -4.57
N SER A 359 -8.65 4.70 -5.35
CA SER A 359 -8.10 4.62 -6.70
C SER A 359 -9.13 5.18 -7.67
N PHE A 360 -8.74 6.19 -8.44
CA PHE A 360 -9.64 6.79 -9.43
C PHE A 360 -9.71 5.93 -10.68
N SER A 361 -10.93 5.69 -11.16
CA SER A 361 -11.18 5.03 -12.43
C SER A 361 -10.77 5.91 -13.61
N LYS A 362 -10.58 5.29 -14.79
CA LYS A 362 -10.31 6.03 -16.04
C LYS A 362 -11.39 7.08 -16.38
N ALA A 363 -12.64 6.83 -15.98
CA ALA A 363 -13.72 7.77 -16.20
C ALA A 363 -13.60 9.00 -15.29
N GLU A 364 -13.25 8.79 -14.02
CA GLU A 364 -12.99 9.87 -13.07
C GLU A 364 -11.78 10.69 -13.50
N LEU A 365 -10.70 10.04 -13.93
CA LEU A 365 -9.53 10.73 -14.48
C LEU A 365 -9.86 11.56 -15.71
N ALA A 366 -10.71 11.06 -16.62
CA ALA A 366 -11.17 11.82 -17.77
C ALA A 366 -12.04 13.02 -17.38
N GLU A 367 -12.82 12.90 -16.30
CA GLU A 367 -13.58 14.02 -15.75
C GLU A 367 -12.66 15.07 -15.12
N PHE A 368 -11.69 14.63 -14.32
CA PHE A 368 -10.71 15.52 -13.70
C PHE A 368 -9.80 16.20 -14.71
N ALA A 369 -9.56 15.60 -15.87
CA ALA A 369 -8.80 16.22 -16.95
C ALA A 369 -9.47 17.49 -17.50
N LYS A 370 -10.79 17.65 -17.31
CA LYS A 370 -11.54 18.86 -17.65
C LYS A 370 -11.29 20.01 -16.68
N PHE A 371 -10.74 19.73 -15.50
CA PHE A 371 -10.45 20.78 -14.52
C PHE A 371 -9.32 21.69 -15.01
N GLU A 372 -9.37 22.95 -14.58
CA GLU A 372 -8.38 23.93 -14.94
C GLU A 372 -6.99 23.54 -14.41
N LEU A 373 -5.99 23.71 -15.26
CA LEU A 373 -4.61 23.37 -14.95
C LEU A 373 -3.97 24.55 -14.21
N GLU A 374 -3.70 24.36 -12.92
CA GLU A 374 -3.20 25.41 -12.04
C GLU A 374 -1.70 25.28 -11.79
N THR A 375 -1.05 26.39 -11.44
CA THR A 375 0.34 26.39 -10.97
C THR A 375 0.36 26.39 -9.43
N TRP A 376 1.13 25.48 -8.87
CA TRP A 376 1.31 25.26 -7.44
C TRP A 376 2.76 25.55 -7.06
N HIS A 377 2.97 26.28 -5.98
CA HIS A 377 4.29 26.73 -5.52
C HIS A 377 4.68 26.00 -4.25
N ALA A 378 5.95 25.58 -4.16
CA ALA A 378 6.49 24.93 -2.97
C ALA A 378 6.54 25.87 -1.76
N ALA A 379 6.39 25.32 -0.55
CA ALA A 379 6.45 26.08 0.71
C ALA A 379 7.83 26.68 0.99
N LYS A 380 8.90 26.00 0.57
CA LYS A 380 10.30 26.45 0.68
C LYS A 380 10.99 26.23 -0.69
N GLY A 381 11.52 27.29 -1.29
CA GLY A 381 12.26 27.24 -2.56
C GLY A 381 11.49 27.75 -3.79
N THR A 382 12.05 27.52 -4.97
CA THR A 382 11.53 28.00 -6.27
C THR A 382 10.68 26.95 -7.02
N GLY A 383 10.46 25.77 -6.42
CA GLY A 383 9.74 24.67 -7.05
C GLY A 383 8.30 25.04 -7.43
N LYS A 384 7.93 24.75 -8.68
CA LYS A 384 6.56 24.93 -9.20
C LYS A 384 6.08 23.64 -9.85
N ILE A 385 4.81 23.31 -9.63
CA ILE A 385 4.16 22.15 -10.23
C ILE A 385 2.91 22.64 -10.96
N LYS A 386 2.71 22.19 -12.20
CA LYS A 386 1.50 22.47 -12.96
C LYS A 386 0.57 21.26 -12.88
N ALA A 387 -0.57 21.41 -12.21
CA ALA A 387 -1.48 20.29 -11.96
C ALA A 387 -2.90 20.76 -11.65
N ARG A 388 -3.86 19.85 -11.80
CA ARG A 388 -5.28 20.07 -11.50
C ARG A 388 -5.58 19.57 -10.10
N GLN A 389 -6.23 20.36 -9.27
CA GLN A 389 -6.75 19.86 -8.00
C GLN A 389 -7.91 18.91 -8.26
N VAL A 390 -7.75 17.66 -7.84
CA VAL A 390 -8.78 16.61 -7.96
C VAL A 390 -9.57 16.47 -6.68
N ASP A 391 -8.86 16.38 -5.56
CA ASP A 391 -9.44 16.13 -4.25
C ASP A 391 -8.57 16.72 -3.14
N LEU A 392 -9.13 16.83 -1.94
CA LEU A 392 -8.42 17.23 -0.73
C LEU A 392 -8.96 16.39 0.42
N SER A 393 -8.09 15.59 1.04
CA SER A 393 -8.50 14.79 2.19
C SER A 393 -8.71 15.66 3.43
N ASP A 394 -9.52 15.15 4.37
CA ASP A 394 -9.72 15.77 5.69
C ASP A 394 -8.42 15.95 6.49
N LYS A 395 -7.36 15.23 6.11
CA LYS A 395 -6.02 15.28 6.71
C LYS A 395 -5.10 16.28 6.02
N GLY A 396 -5.62 17.09 5.11
CA GLY A 396 -4.85 18.10 4.39
C GLY A 396 -3.92 17.51 3.34
N ILE A 397 -4.27 16.36 2.74
CA ILE A 397 -3.53 15.81 1.59
C ILE A 397 -4.22 16.26 0.32
N LEU A 398 -3.55 17.12 -0.43
CA LEU A 398 -4.00 17.61 -1.72
C LEU A 398 -3.71 16.56 -2.80
N VAL A 399 -4.74 16.18 -3.54
CA VAL A 399 -4.64 15.26 -4.68
C VAL A 399 -4.60 16.07 -5.96
N LEU A 400 -3.50 15.95 -6.69
CA LEU A 400 -3.18 16.68 -7.91
C LEU A 400 -3.09 15.73 -9.09
N LEU A 401 -3.69 16.09 -10.22
CA LEU A 401 -3.52 15.41 -11.50
C LEU A 401 -2.58 16.23 -12.39
N SER A 402 -1.44 15.66 -12.74
CA SER A 402 -0.46 16.31 -13.62
C SER A 402 -1.04 16.52 -15.02
N GLU A 403 -0.36 17.34 -15.83
CA GLU A 403 -0.69 17.49 -17.25
C GLU A 403 -0.59 16.17 -18.02
N GLN A 404 0.33 15.29 -17.60
CA GLN A 404 0.60 13.97 -18.18
C GLN A 404 -0.37 12.88 -17.68
N GLY A 405 -1.26 13.20 -16.74
CA GLY A 405 -2.26 12.28 -16.20
C GLY A 405 -1.81 11.51 -14.95
N ASP A 406 -0.69 11.88 -14.34
CA ASP A 406 -0.19 11.26 -13.12
C ASP A 406 -0.86 11.84 -11.88
N ILE A 407 -1.18 10.99 -10.91
CA ILE A 407 -1.70 11.43 -9.63
C ILE A 407 -0.55 11.68 -8.66
N ARG A 408 -0.47 12.90 -8.16
CA ARG A 408 0.40 13.29 -7.05
C ARG A 408 -0.46 13.63 -5.86
N ARG A 409 -0.22 12.96 -4.75
CA ARG A 409 -0.78 13.38 -3.47
C ARG A 409 0.32 14.15 -2.75
N LEU A 410 0.02 15.28 -2.13
CA LEU A 410 1.03 16.10 -1.44
C LEU A 410 0.36 16.76 -0.25
N GLY A 411 1.01 16.77 0.92
CA GLY A 411 0.50 17.49 2.08
C GLY A 411 0.42 19.00 1.78
N LEU A 412 -0.62 19.67 2.30
CA LEU A 412 -0.78 21.12 2.18
C LEU A 412 0.46 21.90 2.69
N SER A 413 1.19 21.34 3.65
CA SER A 413 2.45 21.88 4.19
C SER A 413 3.58 21.99 3.17
N LYS A 414 3.52 21.27 2.04
CA LYS A 414 4.51 21.34 0.97
C LYS A 414 4.25 22.51 0.01
N PHE A 415 3.12 23.22 0.14
CA PHE A 415 2.75 24.33 -0.72
C PHE A 415 2.85 25.69 -0.02
N SER A 416 2.96 26.75 -0.82
CA SER A 416 2.86 28.13 -0.34
C SER A 416 1.55 28.34 0.43
N SER A 417 1.54 29.23 1.42
CA SER A 417 0.33 29.53 2.20
C SER A 417 -0.85 29.96 1.30
N GLN A 418 -0.56 30.64 0.20
CA GLN A 418 -1.57 31.08 -0.76
C GLN A 418 -2.19 29.90 -1.53
N ASP A 419 -1.38 28.95 -1.99
CA ASP A 419 -1.86 27.75 -2.69
C ASP A 419 -2.57 26.79 -1.74
N ALA A 420 -2.08 26.65 -0.50
CA ALA A 420 -2.74 25.84 0.52
C ALA A 420 -4.14 26.40 0.85
N TYR A 421 -4.27 27.72 1.00
CA TYR A 421 -5.56 28.38 1.18
C TYR A 421 -6.47 28.17 -0.03
N ARG A 422 -5.96 28.36 -1.26
CA ARG A 422 -6.70 28.12 -2.50
C ARG A 422 -7.27 26.70 -2.53
N ALA A 423 -6.44 25.70 -2.27
CA ALA A 423 -6.85 24.30 -2.26
C ALA A 423 -8.06 24.03 -1.33
N VAL A 424 -8.02 24.57 -0.11
CA VAL A 424 -9.11 24.43 0.86
C VAL A 424 -10.38 25.13 0.37
N THR A 425 -10.25 26.35 -0.16
CA THR A 425 -11.42 27.09 -0.67
C THR A 425 -12.09 26.42 -1.86
N THR A 426 -11.30 25.95 -2.84
CA THR A 426 -11.78 25.22 -4.01
C THR A 426 -12.49 23.93 -3.60
N HIS A 427 -11.91 23.17 -2.67
CA HIS A 427 -12.53 21.95 -2.17
C HIS A 427 -13.87 22.24 -1.47
N ARG A 428 -13.92 23.24 -0.57
CA ARG A 428 -15.15 23.66 0.10
C ARG A 428 -16.24 24.11 -0.87
N GLN A 429 -15.89 24.84 -1.93
CA GLN A 429 -16.84 25.26 -2.96
C GLN A 429 -17.43 24.06 -3.71
N ARG A 430 -16.58 23.14 -4.17
CA ARG A 430 -17.03 21.93 -4.88
C ARG A 430 -17.94 21.05 -4.00
N MET A 431 -17.63 20.94 -2.71
CA MET A 431 -18.47 20.19 -1.78
C MET A 431 -19.84 20.85 -1.62
N ARG A 432 -19.93 22.18 -1.58
CA ARG A 432 -21.22 22.91 -1.59
C ARG A 432 -22.01 22.69 -2.88
N GLU A 433 -21.35 22.72 -4.03
CA GLU A 433 -21.99 22.48 -5.32
C GLU A 433 -22.54 21.04 -5.42
N LYS A 434 -21.76 20.04 -5.00
CA LYS A 434 -22.20 18.65 -4.90
C LYS A 434 -23.38 18.49 -3.93
N ALA A 435 -23.37 19.19 -2.80
CA ALA A 435 -24.47 19.21 -1.84
C ALA A 435 -25.77 19.70 -2.49
N LYS A 436 -25.68 20.82 -3.20
CA LYS A 436 -26.80 21.45 -3.89
C LYS A 436 -27.41 20.51 -4.92
N LEU A 437 -26.57 19.90 -5.76
CA LEU A 437 -27.00 18.90 -6.75
C LEU A 437 -27.65 17.68 -6.10
N MET A 438 -27.17 17.25 -4.93
CA MET A 438 -27.77 16.14 -4.20
C MET A 438 -29.16 16.47 -3.65
N VAL A 439 -29.34 17.69 -3.11
CA VAL A 439 -30.65 18.18 -2.67
C VAL A 439 -31.62 18.27 -3.85
N GLU A 440 -31.22 18.90 -4.95
CA GLU A 440 -32.03 19.01 -6.18
C GLU A 440 -32.43 17.62 -6.70
N HIS A 441 -31.49 16.67 -6.68
CA HIS A 441 -31.77 15.32 -7.15
C HIS A 441 -32.73 14.57 -6.21
N LEU A 442 -32.52 14.62 -4.89
CA LEU A 442 -33.39 13.97 -3.92
C LEU A 442 -34.81 14.54 -3.95
N SER A 443 -34.97 15.86 -4.11
CA SER A 443 -36.28 16.51 -4.30
C SER A 443 -36.98 15.98 -5.55
N LYS A 444 -36.29 15.92 -6.70
CA LYS A 444 -36.87 15.35 -7.92
C LYS A 444 -37.32 13.90 -7.76
N GLN A 445 -36.58 13.10 -6.99
CA GLN A 445 -36.94 11.70 -6.75
C GLN A 445 -38.13 11.56 -5.78
N LEU A 446 -38.23 12.44 -4.80
CA LEU A 446 -39.40 12.55 -3.93
C LEU A 446 -40.65 12.86 -4.76
N ASP A 447 -40.58 13.84 -5.66
CA ASP A 447 -41.67 14.19 -6.58
C ASP A 447 -42.14 12.97 -7.39
N LEU A 448 -41.20 12.18 -7.94
CA LEU A 448 -41.54 10.96 -8.68
C LEU A 448 -42.26 9.90 -7.83
N LEU A 449 -41.91 9.77 -6.54
CA LEU A 449 -42.58 8.87 -5.61
C LEU A 449 -43.98 9.38 -5.22
N GLU A 450 -44.12 10.69 -5.00
CA GLU A 450 -45.37 11.35 -4.69
C GLU A 450 -46.36 11.23 -5.86
N ASP A 451 -45.90 11.50 -7.08
CA ASP A 451 -46.66 11.42 -8.33
C ASP A 451 -46.90 9.98 -8.83
N LYS A 452 -46.44 8.98 -8.05
CA LYS A 452 -46.60 7.55 -8.36
C LYS A 452 -45.96 7.15 -9.70
N GLN A 453 -44.93 7.86 -10.15
CA GLN A 453 -44.16 7.59 -11.37
C GLN A 453 -43.06 6.53 -11.13
N PHE A 454 -43.47 5.35 -10.66
CA PHE A 454 -42.54 4.30 -10.19
C PHE A 454 -41.63 3.73 -11.27
N GLU A 455 -42.08 3.70 -12.52
CA GLU A 455 -41.26 3.25 -13.65
C GLU A 455 -40.08 4.19 -13.89
N THR A 456 -40.33 5.50 -13.92
CA THR A 456 -39.32 6.53 -14.05
C THR A 456 -38.37 6.53 -12.85
N PHE A 457 -38.91 6.40 -11.63
CA PHE A 457 -38.13 6.29 -10.40
C PHE A 457 -37.15 5.09 -10.43
N VAL A 458 -37.65 3.89 -10.75
CA VAL A 458 -36.81 2.68 -10.81
C VAL A 458 -35.74 2.81 -11.90
N ARG A 459 -36.11 3.32 -13.08
CA ARG A 459 -35.20 3.50 -14.21
C ARG A 459 -34.10 4.55 -13.94
N GLU A 460 -34.43 5.65 -13.27
CA GLU A 460 -33.48 6.72 -13.00
C GLU A 460 -32.58 6.43 -11.80
N TRP A 461 -33.01 5.60 -10.85
CA TRP A 461 -32.42 5.60 -9.50
C TRP A 461 -31.93 4.25 -8.97
N VAL A 462 -32.43 3.10 -9.47
CA VAL A 462 -32.06 1.79 -8.91
C VAL A 462 -30.95 1.13 -9.74
N VAL A 463 -29.79 0.90 -9.12
CA VAL A 463 -28.77 -0.01 -9.67
C VAL A 463 -28.91 -1.35 -8.97
N LEU A 464 -29.16 -2.40 -9.75
CA LEU A 464 -29.24 -3.77 -9.26
C LEU A 464 -27.82 -4.34 -9.23
N GLN A 465 -27.27 -4.54 -8.03
CA GLN A 465 -26.05 -5.33 -7.86
C GLN A 465 -26.40 -6.82 -7.83
N ASP A 466 -25.49 -7.63 -8.38
CA ASP A 466 -25.55 -9.09 -8.56
C ASP A 466 -26.45 -9.82 -7.54
N ALA A 467 -27.49 -10.49 -8.06
CA ALA A 467 -28.16 -11.57 -7.38
C ALA A 467 -28.46 -12.67 -8.40
N GLU A 468 -28.22 -13.92 -8.02
CA GLU A 468 -28.49 -15.14 -8.79
C GLU A 468 -30.00 -15.40 -9.03
N GLN A 469 -30.85 -14.36 -9.09
CA GLN A 469 -32.29 -14.44 -9.36
C GLN A 469 -32.78 -13.28 -10.24
N PRO A 470 -33.88 -13.45 -11.00
CA PRO A 470 -34.16 -12.61 -12.16
C PRO A 470 -34.46 -11.16 -11.79
N ASN A 471 -33.57 -10.27 -12.25
CA ASN A 471 -33.71 -8.83 -12.31
C ASN A 471 -34.86 -8.41 -13.24
N ASP A 472 -36.11 -8.74 -12.91
CA ASP A 472 -37.27 -8.22 -13.62
C ASP A 472 -37.65 -6.83 -13.05
N PRO A 473 -37.56 -5.74 -13.85
CA PRO A 473 -37.99 -4.40 -13.45
C PRO A 473 -39.39 -4.35 -12.83
N ALA A 474 -40.30 -5.26 -13.22
CA ALA A 474 -41.64 -5.33 -12.66
C ALA A 474 -41.63 -5.71 -11.17
N THR A 475 -40.73 -6.59 -10.74
CA THR A 475 -40.60 -7.05 -9.35
C THR A 475 -40.08 -5.93 -8.45
N ILE A 476 -39.09 -5.17 -8.92
CA ILE A 476 -38.54 -4.01 -8.20
C ILE A 476 -39.58 -2.89 -8.11
N GLN A 477 -40.30 -2.65 -9.20
CA GLN A 477 -41.38 -1.68 -9.20
C GLN A 477 -42.48 -2.06 -8.20
N ALA A 478 -42.80 -3.35 -8.04
CA ALA A 478 -43.75 -3.83 -7.04
C ALA A 478 -43.26 -3.60 -5.60
N ILE A 479 -41.97 -3.80 -5.33
CA ILE A 479 -41.36 -3.52 -4.01
C ILE A 479 -41.41 -2.02 -3.69
N VAL A 480 -41.04 -1.16 -4.65
CA VAL A 480 -41.10 0.31 -4.49
C VAL A 480 -42.54 0.77 -4.24
N LYS A 481 -43.50 0.22 -4.99
CA LYS A 481 -44.94 0.48 -4.79
C LYS A 481 -45.39 0.08 -3.37
N ALA A 482 -44.99 -1.10 -2.90
CA ALA A 482 -45.37 -1.62 -1.59
C ALA A 482 -44.77 -0.81 -0.42
N ARG A 483 -43.61 -0.16 -0.63
CA ARG A 483 -42.90 0.63 0.40
C ARG A 483 -42.93 2.13 0.17
N ARG A 484 -43.80 2.64 -0.71
CA ARG A 484 -43.86 4.06 -1.09
C ARG A 484 -43.90 5.01 0.11
N GLY A 485 -44.78 4.77 1.09
CA GLY A 485 -44.94 5.65 2.25
C GLY A 485 -43.66 5.72 3.10
N GLU A 486 -43.00 4.59 3.29
CA GLU A 486 -41.72 4.52 4.01
C GLU A 486 -40.61 5.25 3.25
N LEU A 487 -40.58 5.14 1.92
CA LEU A 487 -39.60 5.84 1.09
C LEU A 487 -39.81 7.37 1.14
N ILE A 488 -41.04 7.87 0.97
CA ILE A 488 -41.35 9.32 1.05
C ILE A 488 -40.87 9.91 2.38
N THR A 489 -41.28 9.32 3.51
CA THR A 489 -40.87 9.79 4.84
C THR A 489 -39.36 9.81 5.03
N ARG A 490 -38.64 8.85 4.44
CA ARG A 490 -37.17 8.79 4.51
C ARG A 490 -36.50 9.88 3.66
N TYR A 491 -37.05 10.18 2.49
CA TYR A 491 -36.53 11.24 1.63
C TYR A 491 -36.75 12.62 2.25
N ASP A 492 -37.92 12.86 2.86
CA ASP A 492 -38.20 14.09 3.60
C ASP A 492 -37.19 14.30 4.74
N GLN A 493 -36.94 13.25 5.53
CA GLN A 493 -35.95 13.29 6.61
C GLN A 493 -34.53 13.56 6.10
N MET A 494 -34.14 12.98 4.97
CA MET A 494 -32.84 13.25 4.36
C MET A 494 -32.73 14.69 3.86
N LEU A 495 -33.77 15.21 3.20
CA LEU A 495 -33.79 16.59 2.72
C LEU A 495 -33.73 17.59 3.89
N GLU A 496 -34.44 17.34 4.98
CA GLU A 496 -34.41 18.17 6.19
C GLU A 496 -33.00 18.24 6.81
N VAL A 497 -32.31 17.11 6.87
CA VAL A 497 -30.91 17.04 7.35
C VAL A 497 -29.96 17.75 6.39
N LEU A 498 -30.12 17.55 5.08
CA LEU A 498 -29.22 18.12 4.07
C LEU A 498 -29.32 19.63 3.93
N VAL A 499 -30.52 20.19 4.12
CA VAL A 499 -30.75 21.65 4.09
C VAL A 499 -30.16 22.35 5.31
N THR A 500 -30.00 21.64 6.43
CA THR A 500 -29.52 22.20 7.71
C THR A 500 -28.03 21.92 7.99
N MET A 501 -27.37 21.09 7.19
CA MET A 501 -25.99 20.66 7.41
C MET A 501 -24.92 21.64 6.91
N ASN A 502 -23.82 21.75 7.66
CA ASN A 502 -22.61 22.36 7.16
C ASN A 502 -21.84 21.38 6.21
N PRO A 503 -20.90 21.87 5.39
CA PRO A 503 -20.18 21.03 4.41
C PRO A 503 -19.38 19.85 5.00
N VAL A 504 -18.97 19.92 6.27
CA VAL A 504 -18.21 18.86 6.96
C VAL A 504 -19.15 17.74 7.40
N ALA A 505 -20.30 18.10 7.96
CA ALA A 505 -21.33 17.14 8.37
C ALA A 505 -21.88 16.36 7.15
N LEU A 506 -21.97 17.03 6.01
CA LEU A 506 -22.33 16.43 4.73
C LEU A 506 -21.32 15.36 4.25
N SER A 507 -20.03 15.67 4.31
CA SER A 507 -18.95 14.74 3.94
C SER A 507 -18.98 13.48 4.81
N GLN A 508 -19.13 13.65 6.13
CA GLN A 508 -19.25 12.53 7.07
C GLN A 508 -20.49 11.67 6.80
N MET A 509 -21.60 12.29 6.39
CA MET A 509 -22.81 11.56 6.01
C MET A 509 -22.61 10.77 4.71
N GLN A 510 -21.95 11.37 3.70
CA GLN A 510 -21.61 10.68 2.45
C GLN A 510 -20.69 9.49 2.70
N ASP A 511 -19.69 9.66 3.54
CA ASP A 511 -18.74 8.63 3.96
C ASP A 511 -19.42 7.50 4.75
N ALA A 512 -20.39 7.83 5.59
CA ALA A 512 -21.18 6.84 6.32
C ALA A 512 -22.10 6.07 5.35
N LEU A 513 -22.74 6.75 4.41
CA LEU A 513 -23.60 6.14 3.38
C LEU A 513 -22.81 5.25 2.41
N ALA A 514 -21.63 5.67 1.97
CA ALA A 514 -20.73 4.89 1.10
C ALA A 514 -20.20 3.63 1.79
N ARG A 515 -20.00 3.67 3.12
CA ARG A 515 -19.55 2.54 3.93
C ARG A 515 -20.69 1.64 4.44
N GLY A 516 -21.94 1.89 4.02
CA GLY A 516 -23.12 1.15 4.49
C GLY A 516 -23.41 1.33 6.00
N ASN A 517 -22.73 2.27 6.64
CA ASN A 517 -22.82 2.62 8.06
C ASN A 517 -23.63 3.90 8.29
N GLY A 518 -24.37 4.35 7.27
CA GLY A 518 -25.31 5.44 7.41
C GLY A 518 -26.38 5.15 8.47
N PRO A 519 -27.17 6.15 8.87
CA PRO A 519 -28.20 6.03 9.91
C PRO A 519 -29.31 5.00 9.61
N VAL A 520 -29.21 4.27 8.49
CA VAL A 520 -30.18 3.30 8.00
C VAL A 520 -29.44 2.06 7.48
N ARG A 521 -29.55 0.92 8.17
CA ARG A 521 -29.09 -0.37 7.61
C ARG A 521 -29.85 -0.71 6.32
N LYS A 522 -29.16 -1.28 5.33
CA LYS A 522 -29.67 -1.82 4.03
C LYS A 522 -29.94 -0.82 2.90
N PHE A 523 -29.36 0.38 2.94
CA PHE A 523 -29.36 1.32 1.82
C PHE A 523 -27.94 1.84 1.59
N ALA A 524 -27.45 1.80 0.36
CA ALA A 524 -26.20 2.45 -0.05
C ALA A 524 -26.48 3.42 -1.20
N MET A 525 -25.72 4.52 -1.27
CA MET A 525 -25.80 5.50 -2.35
C MET A 525 -24.43 5.68 -2.98
N GLU A 526 -24.36 5.64 -4.30
CA GLU A 526 -23.14 5.85 -5.07
C GLU A 526 -23.35 6.92 -6.14
N PHE A 527 -22.31 7.72 -6.41
CA PHE A 527 -22.32 8.68 -7.50
C PHE A 527 -21.78 8.02 -8.78
N LEU A 528 -22.67 7.73 -9.73
CA LEU A 528 -22.36 6.99 -10.95
C LEU A 528 -22.89 7.77 -12.17
N ASP A 529 -22.07 7.94 -13.20
CA ASP A 529 -22.43 8.63 -14.46
C ASP A 529 -22.96 10.06 -14.27
N GLY A 530 -22.42 10.80 -13.30
CA GLY A 530 -22.81 12.19 -13.04
C GLY A 530 -24.12 12.33 -12.25
N ARG A 531 -24.66 11.25 -11.68
CA ARG A 531 -25.87 11.26 -10.85
C ARG A 531 -25.68 10.39 -9.62
N TRP A 532 -26.36 10.71 -8.53
CA TRP A 532 -26.49 9.78 -7.41
C TRP A 532 -27.38 8.60 -7.83
N LYS A 533 -27.10 7.42 -7.33
CA LYS A 533 -27.90 6.20 -7.54
C LYS A 533 -28.03 5.47 -6.21
N LEU A 534 -29.17 4.82 -5.99
CA LEU A 534 -29.44 4.03 -4.81
C LEU A 534 -29.21 2.55 -5.10
N ILE A 535 -28.45 1.92 -4.22
CA ILE A 535 -28.23 0.49 -4.21
C ILE A 535 -29.16 -0.10 -3.15
N LEU A 536 -30.13 -0.88 -3.62
CA LEU A 536 -31.06 -1.63 -2.79
C LEU A 536 -30.54 -3.05 -2.61
N ASP A 537 -30.16 -3.41 -1.39
CA ASP A 537 -29.84 -4.80 -1.07
C ASP A 537 -31.15 -5.59 -0.90
N VAL A 538 -31.46 -6.45 -1.86
CA VAL A 538 -32.71 -7.24 -1.91
C VAL A 538 -32.57 -8.56 -1.11
N HIS A 539 -31.77 -8.59 -0.04
CA HIS A 539 -31.78 -9.71 0.90
C HIS A 539 -33.03 -9.63 1.82
N VAL A 540 -34.09 -10.30 1.37
CA VAL A 540 -35.29 -10.60 2.16
C VAL A 540 -34.90 -11.59 3.26
N SER A 541 -34.49 -11.10 4.43
CA SER A 541 -34.33 -11.93 5.62
C SER A 541 -35.72 -12.35 6.12
N GLN A 542 -36.03 -13.65 6.05
CA GLN A 542 -37.28 -14.30 6.49
C GLN A 542 -37.60 -14.23 8.00
N ARG A 543 -37.10 -13.25 8.77
CA ARG A 543 -37.43 -13.15 10.20
C ARG A 543 -37.81 -11.74 10.58
N GLY A 544 -39.11 -11.54 10.79
CA GLY A 544 -39.68 -10.29 11.27
C GLY A 544 -39.47 -10.12 12.76
N VAL A 545 -39.00 -8.92 13.15
CA VAL A 545 -39.57 -8.06 14.20
C VAL A 545 -39.10 -6.63 13.86
N PRO A 546 -39.97 -5.62 13.73
CA PRO A 546 -39.55 -4.22 13.65
C PRO A 546 -39.18 -3.74 15.05
N GLN A 547 -37.91 -3.36 15.26
CA GLN A 547 -37.50 -2.61 16.45
C GLN A 547 -37.70 -1.10 16.18
N PRO A 548 -38.25 -0.32 17.13
CA PRO A 548 -38.37 1.12 16.98
C PRO A 548 -36.98 1.78 17.08
N ILE A 549 -36.63 2.58 16.08
CA ILE A 549 -35.34 3.30 16.03
C ILE A 549 -35.48 4.58 16.86
N GLN A 550 -34.77 4.65 17.99
CA GLN A 550 -34.54 5.90 18.72
C GLN A 550 -33.52 6.75 17.96
N PHE A 551 -33.97 7.86 17.37
CA PHE A 551 -33.10 8.92 16.84
C PHE A 551 -32.64 9.85 17.98
N MET A 552 -31.39 10.33 17.85
CA MET A 552 -30.61 11.18 18.76
C MET A 552 -29.85 10.49 19.90
N ARG A 553 -28.58 10.10 19.61
CA ARG A 553 -27.49 10.26 20.60
C ARG A 553 -26.05 10.35 20.05
N ALA A 554 -25.85 10.68 18.78
CA ALA A 554 -24.50 10.80 18.22
C ALA A 554 -24.35 11.97 17.23
N VAL A 555 -24.78 13.16 17.62
CA VAL A 555 -24.18 14.40 17.11
C VAL A 555 -23.79 15.19 18.35
N MET A 556 -22.65 14.83 18.95
CA MET A 556 -21.97 15.80 19.81
C MET A 556 -21.42 16.91 18.90
N PRO A 557 -21.45 18.18 19.32
CA PRO A 557 -20.77 19.24 18.60
C PRO A 557 -19.26 18.91 18.62
N ALA A 558 -18.73 18.42 17.51
CA ALA A 558 -17.29 18.28 17.36
C ALA A 558 -16.70 19.70 17.31
N ASN A 559 -15.82 19.98 18.27
CA ASN A 559 -15.01 21.19 18.28
C ASN A 559 -14.38 21.40 16.89
N ASP A 560 -14.48 22.62 16.39
CA ASP A 560 -13.79 23.09 15.19
C ASP A 560 -12.30 22.68 15.24
N PRO A 561 -11.83 21.75 14.41
CA PRO A 561 -10.42 21.37 14.36
C PRO A 561 -9.55 22.44 13.68
N PHE A 562 -10.17 23.48 13.11
CA PHE A 562 -9.49 24.61 12.47
C PHE A 562 -9.70 25.92 13.24
N GLY A 563 -9.80 25.82 14.58
CA GLY A 563 -10.06 26.90 15.52
C GLY A 563 -9.71 28.27 14.98
N ALA A 564 -10.73 29.03 14.59
CA ALA A 564 -10.58 30.43 14.25
C ALA A 564 -10.18 31.22 15.51
N ARG A 565 -8.86 31.39 15.68
CA ARG A 565 -8.24 32.64 16.11
C ARG A 565 -7.03 32.93 15.24
#